data_AF-A0A314XIM9-F1
#
_entry.id   AF-A0A314XIM9-F1
#
_cell.length_a   1.000
_cell.length_b   1.000
_cell.length_c   1.000
_cell.angle_alpha   90.00
_cell.angle_beta   90.00
_cell.angle_gamma   90.00
#
_symmetry.space_group_name_H-M   'P 1'
#
loop_
_entity.id
_entity.type
_entity.pdbx_description
1 polymer ?
#
loop_
_entity_poly.entity_id
_entity_poly.type
_entity_poly.pdbx_seq_one_letter_code
_entity_poly.pdbx_strand_id
1 'polypeptide(L)'
;MADPSSPQSFFTKHWEGYKDFWCERFSFLNNYSKFVKRDKPLPSWSESDVEAFVAFDPVHGSALKTAREALNFGLTGSVIGAVSTAGFTWKYSRSLHGAGLSFLAGGVFGWTFGHEIANHWLQLYRLDTLAAQTKFLEWWEDKNERRS
;
A
#
# COMPACT_ATOMS: atom_id res chain seq x y z
N MET A 1 18.71 -4.76 50.54
CA MET A 1 19.33 -4.63 49.20
C MET A 1 18.28 -5.07 48.20
N ALA A 2 17.75 -4.13 47.41
CA ALA A 2 16.70 -4.39 46.42
C ALA A 2 17.23 -3.90 45.07
N ASP A 3 17.39 -4.81 44.11
CA ASP A 3 17.85 -4.49 42.76
C ASP A 3 16.72 -3.85 41.94
N PRO A 4 16.94 -2.70 41.29
CA PRO A 4 15.93 -2.05 40.47
C PRO A 4 15.95 -2.70 39.08
N SER A 5 15.15 -3.74 38.88
CA SER A 5 14.82 -4.26 37.55
C SER A 5 14.17 -3.14 36.73
N SER A 6 14.94 -2.59 35.77
CA SER A 6 14.63 -1.34 35.07
C SER A 6 13.57 -1.53 33.96
N PRO A 7 12.51 -0.70 33.90
CA PRO A 7 11.47 -0.76 32.86
C PRO A 7 12.02 -0.62 31.42
N GLN A 8 13.15 0.08 31.26
CA GLN A 8 13.80 0.31 29.96
C GLN A 8 14.20 -0.99 29.26
N SER A 9 14.66 -2.01 30.00
CA SER A 9 15.06 -3.30 29.40
C SER A 9 13.88 -4.06 28.77
N PHE A 10 12.72 -4.02 29.42
CA PHE A 10 11.50 -4.65 28.90
C PHE A 10 10.96 -3.93 27.66
N PHE A 11 10.91 -2.59 27.65
CA PHE A 11 10.46 -1.84 26.48
C PHE A 11 11.38 -2.03 25.27
N THR A 12 12.70 -1.99 25.46
CA THR A 12 13.67 -2.22 24.37
C THR A 12 13.51 -3.62 23.79
N LYS A 13 13.42 -4.65 24.65
CA LYS A 13 13.24 -6.03 24.20
C LYS A 13 11.92 -6.26 23.45
N HIS A 14 10.81 -5.67 23.90
CA HIS A 14 9.53 -5.77 23.19
C HIS A 14 9.53 -4.97 21.89
N TRP A 15 10.20 -3.83 21.86
CA TRP A 15 10.36 -3.02 20.65
C TRP A 15 11.24 -3.70 19.60
N GLU A 16 12.33 -4.34 20.03
CA GLU A 16 13.19 -5.17 19.17
C GLU A 16 12.42 -6.38 18.63
N GLY A 17 11.71 -7.12 19.49
CA GLY A 17 10.86 -8.23 19.04
C GLY A 17 9.73 -7.79 18.10
N TYR A 18 9.14 -6.62 18.33
CA TYR A 18 8.16 -6.02 17.41
C TYR A 18 8.81 -5.65 16.08
N LYS A 19 9.99 -5.02 16.11
CA LYS A 19 10.77 -4.71 14.90
C LYS A 19 11.08 -5.95 14.09
N ASP A 20 11.61 -6.99 14.74
CA ASP A 20 11.99 -8.24 14.09
C ASP A 20 10.77 -8.93 13.47
N PHE A 21 9.66 -8.98 14.21
CA PHE A 21 8.39 -9.53 13.72
C PHE A 21 7.89 -8.81 12.46
N TRP A 22 8.00 -7.47 12.41
CA TRP A 22 7.61 -6.71 11.23
C TRP A 22 8.66 -6.77 10.12
N CYS A 23 9.96 -6.80 10.44
CA CYS A 23 11.05 -6.94 9.46
C CYS A 23 10.97 -8.29 8.73
N GLU A 24 10.68 -9.38 9.44
CA GLU A 24 10.48 -10.70 8.84
C GLU A 24 9.26 -10.69 7.91
N ARG A 25 8.13 -10.11 8.37
CA ARG A 25 6.90 -10.00 7.57
C ARG A 25 7.06 -9.11 6.34
N PHE A 26 7.85 -8.05 6.44
CA PHE A 26 8.14 -7.12 5.34
C PHE A 26 9.38 -7.49 4.53
N SER A 27 9.99 -8.65 4.77
CA SER A 27 11.18 -9.11 4.03
C SER A 27 10.95 -9.21 2.51
N PHE A 28 9.71 -9.41 2.06
CA PHE A 28 9.33 -9.36 0.64
C PHE A 28 9.63 -7.99 -0.02
N LEU A 29 9.68 -6.90 0.76
CA LEU A 29 10.08 -5.57 0.28
C LEU A 29 11.56 -5.52 -0.10
N ASN A 30 12.41 -6.45 0.37
CA ASN A 30 13.79 -6.53 -0.10
C ASN A 30 13.85 -6.87 -1.60
N ASN A 31 12.88 -7.63 -2.14
CA ASN A 31 12.79 -7.83 -3.59
C ASN A 31 12.45 -6.52 -4.33
N TYR A 32 11.64 -5.65 -3.71
CA TYR A 32 11.34 -4.32 -4.22
C TYR A 32 12.46 -3.30 -3.99
N SER A 33 13.43 -3.59 -3.10
CA SER A 33 14.55 -2.69 -2.82
C SER A 33 15.41 -2.41 -4.04
N LYS A 34 15.49 -3.34 -5.00
CA LYS A 34 16.13 -3.12 -6.31
C LYS A 34 15.52 -1.95 -7.08
N PHE A 35 14.21 -1.72 -6.91
CA PHE A 35 13.49 -0.64 -7.58
C PHE A 35 13.44 0.64 -6.74
N VAL A 36 13.40 0.53 -5.41
CA VAL A 36 13.24 1.68 -4.50
C VAL A 36 14.58 2.30 -4.07
N LYS A 37 15.64 1.49 -3.89
CA LYS A 37 16.98 1.94 -3.45
C LYS A 37 17.96 2.06 -4.63
N ARG A 38 17.54 2.66 -5.75
CA ARG A 38 18.47 2.98 -6.85
C ARG A 38 19.19 4.29 -6.58
N ASP A 39 20.49 4.32 -6.90
CA ASP A 39 21.30 5.55 -6.89
C ASP A 39 20.81 6.58 -7.93
N LYS A 40 20.15 6.09 -9.00
CA LYS A 40 19.41 6.93 -9.96
C LYS A 40 17.93 6.60 -9.89
N PRO A 41 17.07 7.50 -9.39
CA PRO A 41 15.63 7.26 -9.34
C PRO A 41 15.09 7.15 -10.76
N LEU A 42 14.32 6.09 -11.03
CA LEU A 42 13.56 5.99 -12.27
C LEU A 42 12.51 7.11 -12.31
N PRO A 43 12.26 7.73 -13.47
CA PRO A 43 11.20 8.73 -13.58
C PRO A 43 9.85 8.10 -13.21
N SER A 44 8.96 8.91 -12.63
CA SER A 44 7.58 8.49 -12.37
C SER A 44 6.92 8.09 -13.69
N TRP A 45 6.36 6.89 -13.74
CA TRP A 45 5.56 6.43 -14.87
C TRP A 45 4.21 7.15 -14.89
N SER A 46 3.70 7.39 -16.10
CA SER A 46 2.41 8.05 -16.34
C SER A 46 1.34 7.05 -16.80
N GLU A 47 0.07 7.46 -16.87
CA GLU A 47 -0.99 6.63 -17.44
C GLU A 47 -0.72 6.24 -18.90
N SER A 48 -0.04 7.08 -19.68
CA SER A 48 0.35 6.73 -21.05
C SER A 48 1.38 5.58 -21.11
N ASP A 49 2.22 5.45 -20.09
CA ASP A 49 3.19 4.34 -20.00
C ASP A 49 2.49 3.02 -19.65
N VAL A 50 1.39 3.09 -18.92
CA VAL A 50 0.50 1.96 -18.68
C VAL A 50 -0.14 1.49 -19.98
N GLU A 51 -0.70 2.41 -20.75
CA GLU A 51 -1.35 2.08 -22.02
C GLU A 51 -0.35 1.49 -23.01
N ALA A 52 0.86 2.06 -23.07
CA ALA A 52 1.96 1.52 -23.86
C ALA A 52 2.37 0.11 -23.42
N PHE A 53 2.39 -0.18 -22.10
CA PHE A 53 2.62 -1.54 -21.60
C PHE A 53 1.48 -2.49 -21.93
N VAL A 54 0.22 -2.04 -21.81
CA VAL A 54 -0.96 -2.85 -22.15
C VAL A 54 -0.97 -3.20 -23.65
N ALA A 55 -0.52 -2.27 -24.50
CA ALA A 55 -0.35 -2.52 -25.92
C ALA A 55 0.83 -3.49 -26.20
N PHE A 56 1.90 -3.43 -25.41
CA PHE A 56 3.06 -4.31 -25.53
C PHE A 56 2.79 -5.74 -25.04
N ASP A 57 2.14 -5.88 -23.88
CA ASP A 57 1.79 -7.16 -23.26
C ASP A 57 0.32 -7.14 -22.80
N PRO A 58 -0.62 -7.60 -23.66
CA PRO A 58 -2.04 -7.59 -23.33
C PRO A 58 -2.42 -8.60 -22.24
N VAL A 59 -1.61 -9.65 -22.05
CA VAL A 59 -1.87 -10.70 -21.05
C VAL A 59 -1.66 -10.13 -19.65
N HIS A 60 -0.48 -9.56 -19.38
CA HIS A 60 -0.18 -8.92 -18.09
C HIS A 60 -0.80 -7.52 -17.97
N GLY A 61 -1.02 -6.84 -19.09
CA GLY A 61 -1.63 -5.51 -19.13
C GLY A 61 -3.08 -5.49 -18.64
N SER A 62 -3.87 -6.54 -18.95
CA SER A 62 -5.24 -6.66 -18.45
C SER A 62 -5.29 -6.76 -16.92
N ALA A 63 -4.47 -7.64 -16.33
CA ALA A 63 -4.32 -7.79 -14.88
C ALA A 63 -3.81 -6.49 -14.22
N LEU A 64 -2.90 -5.76 -14.87
CA LEU A 64 -2.41 -4.48 -14.39
C LEU A 64 -3.51 -3.40 -14.37
N LYS A 65 -4.39 -3.36 -15.38
CA LYS A 65 -5.55 -2.45 -15.38
C LYS A 65 -6.52 -2.79 -14.24
N THR A 66 -6.85 -4.06 -14.07
CA THR A 66 -7.71 -4.52 -12.97
C THR A 66 -7.12 -4.20 -11.60
N ALA A 67 -5.80 -4.34 -11.43
CA ALA A 67 -5.12 -3.95 -10.20
C ALA A 67 -5.23 -2.44 -9.91
N ARG A 68 -5.11 -1.59 -10.93
CA ARG A 68 -5.33 -0.13 -10.76
C ARG A 68 -6.76 0.21 -10.44
N GLU A 69 -7.72 -0.48 -11.04
CA GLU A 69 -9.12 -0.31 -10.72
C GLU A 69 -9.42 -0.70 -9.27
N ALA A 70 -8.85 -1.82 -8.80
CA ALA A 70 -8.93 -2.23 -7.40
C ALA A 70 -8.34 -1.20 -6.42
N LEU A 71 -7.22 -0.57 -6.79
CA LEU A 71 -6.65 0.54 -6.01
C LEU A 71 -7.61 1.73 -5.91
N ASN A 72 -8.33 2.07 -6.99
CA ASN A 72 -9.32 3.13 -6.96
C ASN A 72 -10.46 2.81 -5.98
N PHE A 73 -10.95 1.55 -5.94
CA PHE A 73 -11.93 1.12 -4.94
C PHE A 73 -11.41 1.25 -3.51
N GLY A 74 -10.14 0.87 -3.25
CA GLY A 74 -9.49 1.07 -1.95
C GLY A 74 -9.39 2.54 -1.56
N LEU A 75 -8.99 3.41 -2.48
CA LEU A 75 -8.91 4.86 -2.27
C LEU A 75 -10.28 5.48 -1.99
N THR A 76 -11.29 5.15 -2.80
CA THR A 76 -12.66 5.60 -2.60
C THR A 76 -13.21 5.13 -1.27
N GLY A 77 -13.01 3.85 -0.93
CA GLY A 77 -13.39 3.28 0.37
C GLY A 77 -12.75 4.03 1.53
N SER A 78 -11.45 4.32 1.45
CA SER A 78 -10.71 5.10 2.45
C SER A 78 -11.28 6.50 2.62
N VAL A 79 -11.52 7.24 1.54
CA VAL A 79 -12.10 8.59 1.61
C VAL A 79 -13.48 8.56 2.25
N ILE A 80 -14.35 7.63 1.83
CA ILE A 80 -15.70 7.49 2.38
C ILE A 80 -15.63 7.14 3.87
N GLY A 81 -14.80 6.17 4.25
CA GLY A 81 -14.62 5.75 5.63
C GLY A 81 -14.07 6.88 6.51
N ALA A 82 -13.06 7.60 6.04
CA ALA A 82 -12.44 8.70 6.77
C ALA A 82 -13.43 9.85 7.00
N VAL A 83 -14.11 10.30 5.94
CA VAL A 83 -15.06 11.41 6.01
C VAL A 83 -16.31 11.04 6.84
N SER A 84 -16.86 9.84 6.65
CA SER A 84 -18.05 9.41 7.40
C SER A 84 -17.76 9.28 8.90
N THR A 85 -16.63 8.67 9.27
CA THR A 85 -16.25 8.47 10.68
C THR A 85 -15.85 9.79 11.34
N ALA A 86 -15.10 10.65 10.64
CA ALA A 86 -14.77 11.99 11.11
C ALA A 86 -16.02 12.87 11.26
N GLY A 87 -16.94 12.84 10.30
CA GLY A 87 -18.19 13.59 10.35
C GLY A 87 -19.09 13.17 11.50
N PHE A 88 -19.22 11.86 11.72
CA PHE A 88 -19.98 11.32 12.84
C PHE A 88 -19.39 11.74 14.20
N THR A 89 -18.07 11.55 14.36
CA THR A 89 -17.39 11.95 15.61
C THR A 89 -17.38 13.45 15.82
N TRP A 90 -17.27 14.27 14.77
CA TRP A 90 -17.41 15.71 14.87
C TRP A 90 -18.80 16.12 15.36
N LYS A 91 -19.85 15.50 14.83
CA LYS A 91 -21.24 15.78 15.20
C LYS A 91 -21.51 15.55 16.69
N TYR A 92 -20.96 14.47 17.27
CA TYR A 92 -21.23 14.10 18.67
C TYR A 92 -20.16 14.57 19.66
N SER A 93 -18.87 14.51 19.30
CA SER A 93 -17.77 14.84 20.20
C SER A 93 -17.39 16.32 20.16
N ARG A 94 -17.63 17.02 19.03
CA ARG A 94 -17.14 18.38 18.75
C ARG A 94 -15.65 18.62 19.09
N SER A 95 -14.86 17.55 19.17
CA SER A 95 -13.45 17.58 19.52
C SER A 95 -12.60 17.30 18.27
N LEU A 96 -11.65 18.19 18.01
CA LEU A 96 -10.72 18.08 16.88
C LEU A 96 -9.86 16.81 16.97
N HIS A 97 -9.39 16.45 18.17
CA HIS A 97 -8.57 15.25 18.40
C HIS A 97 -9.38 13.98 18.13
N GLY A 98 -10.64 13.96 18.57
CA GLY A 98 -11.55 12.83 18.32
C GLY A 98 -11.88 12.67 16.84
N ALA A 99 -12.13 13.78 16.14
CA ALA A 99 -12.38 13.79 14.70
C ALA A 99 -11.14 13.43 13.87
N GLY A 100 -9.94 13.83 14.32
CA GLY A 100 -8.68 13.48 13.66
C GLY A 100 -8.34 12.00 13.79
N LEU A 101 -8.45 11.43 15.00
CA LEU A 101 -8.21 10.00 15.21
C LEU A 101 -9.22 9.13 14.46
N SER A 102 -10.49 9.54 14.45
CA SER A 102 -11.55 8.82 13.76
C SER A 102 -11.44 8.94 12.24
N PHE A 103 -10.94 10.07 11.72
CA PHE A 103 -10.61 10.22 10.29
C PHE A 103 -9.59 9.17 9.86
N LEU A 104 -8.48 9.05 10.61
CA LEU A 104 -7.44 8.08 10.31
C LEU A 104 -7.96 6.64 10.42
N ALA A 105 -8.67 6.33 11.50
CA ALA A 105 -9.26 5.01 11.70
C ALA A 105 -10.23 4.68 10.56
N GLY A 106 -11.15 5.60 10.23
CA GLY A 106 -12.11 5.45 9.15
C GLY A 106 -11.44 5.27 7.79
N GLY A 107 -10.33 5.95 7.53
CA GLY A 107 -9.54 5.77 6.31
C GLY A 107 -8.94 4.37 6.21
N VAL A 108 -8.34 3.86 7.29
CA VAL A 108 -7.77 2.51 7.33
C VAL A 108 -8.86 1.46 7.13
N PHE A 109 -9.98 1.56 7.86
CA PHE A 109 -11.09 0.61 7.70
C PHE A 109 -11.71 0.70 6.30
N GLY A 110 -11.93 1.92 5.80
CA GLY A 110 -12.43 2.16 4.45
C GLY A 110 -11.54 1.56 3.37
N TRP A 111 -10.21 1.68 3.51
CA TRP A 111 -9.23 1.05 2.61
C TRP A 111 -9.35 -0.48 2.60
N THR A 112 -9.48 -1.09 3.78
CA THR A 112 -9.61 -2.55 3.90
C THR A 112 -10.91 -3.07 3.29
N PHE A 113 -12.05 -2.41 3.56
CA PHE A 113 -13.33 -2.79 2.98
C PHE A 113 -13.37 -2.50 1.46
N GLY A 114 -12.74 -1.43 1.00
CA GLY A 114 -12.62 -1.14 -0.43
C GLY A 114 -11.84 -2.21 -1.19
N HIS A 115 -10.76 -2.73 -0.59
CA HIS A 115 -10.03 -3.87 -1.16
C HIS A 115 -10.88 -5.16 -1.19
N GLU A 116 -11.67 -5.42 -0.16
CA GLU A 116 -12.54 -6.60 -0.14
C GLU A 116 -13.64 -6.51 -1.21
N ILE A 117 -14.25 -5.34 -1.35
CA ILE A 117 -15.24 -5.08 -2.42
C ILE A 117 -14.58 -5.24 -3.78
N ALA A 118 -13.37 -4.69 -3.98
CA ALA A 118 -12.63 -4.87 -5.22
C ALA A 118 -12.31 -6.34 -5.50
N ASN A 119 -11.83 -7.08 -4.51
CA ASN A 119 -11.53 -8.51 -4.62
C ASN A 119 -12.74 -9.30 -5.08
N HIS A 120 -13.91 -9.00 -4.53
CA HIS A 120 -15.16 -9.66 -4.90
C HIS A 120 -15.67 -9.23 -6.27
N TRP A 121 -15.63 -7.93 -6.57
CA TRP A 121 -16.19 -7.35 -7.79
C TRP A 121 -15.35 -7.65 -9.04
N LEU A 122 -14.03 -7.53 -8.92
CA LEU A 122 -13.08 -7.69 -10.02
C LEU A 122 -12.44 -9.09 -10.04
N GLN A 123 -12.86 -10.00 -9.15
CA GLN A 123 -12.36 -11.36 -9.03
C GLN A 123 -10.83 -11.45 -9.00
N LEU A 124 -10.18 -10.56 -8.24
CA LEU A 124 -8.71 -10.46 -8.21
C LEU A 124 -8.02 -11.78 -7.86
N TYR A 125 -8.70 -12.69 -7.16
CA TYR A 125 -8.20 -14.03 -6.86
C TYR A 125 -7.89 -14.88 -8.11
N ARG A 126 -8.43 -14.52 -9.28
CA ARG A 126 -8.14 -15.20 -10.56
C ARG A 126 -6.97 -14.60 -11.32
N LEU A 127 -6.45 -13.46 -10.88
CA LEU A 127 -5.45 -12.67 -11.60
C LEU A 127 -4.16 -12.56 -10.78
N ASP A 128 -3.02 -12.82 -11.42
CA ASP A 128 -1.72 -12.60 -10.80
C ASP A 128 -1.30 -11.12 -10.96
N THR A 129 -1.88 -10.27 -10.12
CA THR A 129 -1.62 -8.83 -10.12
C THR A 129 -0.18 -8.48 -9.74
N LEU A 130 0.49 -9.33 -8.95
CA LEU A 130 1.88 -9.15 -8.54
C LEU A 130 2.85 -9.46 -9.67
N ALA A 131 2.63 -10.55 -10.41
CA ALA A 131 3.42 -10.84 -11.60
C ALA A 131 3.24 -9.76 -12.67
N ALA A 132 2.01 -9.29 -12.88
CA ALA A 132 1.73 -8.20 -13.82
C ALA A 132 2.43 -6.89 -13.46
N GLN A 133 2.44 -6.51 -12.17
CA GLN A 133 3.18 -5.33 -11.70
C GLN A 133 4.69 -5.50 -11.86
N THR A 134 5.22 -6.68 -11.57
CA THR A 134 6.65 -6.95 -11.72
C THR A 134 7.09 -6.86 -13.18
N LYS A 135 6.28 -7.42 -14.11
CA LYS A 135 6.52 -7.33 -15.55
C LYS A 135 6.41 -5.90 -16.10
N PHE A 136 5.49 -5.11 -15.55
CA PHE A 136 5.41 -3.69 -15.86
C PHE A 136 6.67 -2.93 -15.44
N LEU A 137 7.18 -3.18 -14.23
CA LEU A 137 8.39 -2.54 -13.72
C LEU A 137 9.64 -2.95 -14.51
N GLU A 138 9.75 -4.24 -14.88
CA GLU A 138 10.84 -4.75 -15.72
C GLU A 138 10.84 -4.10 -17.11
N TRP A 139 9.67 -4.01 -17.76
CA TRP A 139 9.52 -3.31 -19.03
C TRP A 139 9.79 -1.80 -18.91
N TRP A 140 9.36 -1.18 -17.81
CA TRP A 140 9.59 0.25 -17.56
C TRP A 140 11.07 0.58 -17.38
N GLU A 141 11.83 -0.31 -16.74
CA GLU A 141 13.27 -0.23 -16.61
C GLU A 141 13.95 -0.29 -17.99
N ASP A 142 13.67 -1.33 -18.78
CA ASP A 142 14.23 -1.51 -20.14
C ASP A 142 13.88 -0.33 -21.07
N LYS A 143 12.65 0.18 -21.01
CA LYS A 143 12.23 1.35 -21.77
C LYS A 143 13.04 2.61 -21.44
N ASN A 144 13.37 2.83 -20.17
CA ASN A 144 14.13 4.00 -19.74
C ASN A 144 15.64 3.85 -20.01
N GLU A 145 16.18 2.64 -19.89
CA GLU A 145 17.57 2.34 -20.27
C GLU A 145 17.79 2.54 -21.77
N ARG A 146 16.86 2.14 -22.63
CA ARG A 146 16.93 2.39 -24.09
C ARG A 146 16.79 3.85 -24.49
N ARG A 147 16.26 4.70 -23.61
CA ARG A 147 16.04 6.14 -23.85
C ARG A 147 17.23 6.99 -23.40
N SER A 148 18.13 6.42 -22.58
CA SER A 148 19.33 7.08 -22.04
C SER A 148 20.54 6.87 -22.93
#